data_AF-A0A1F7VDK0-F1
#
_entry.id   AF-A0A1F7VDK0-F1
#
_cell.length_a   1.000
_cell.length_b   1.000
_cell.length_c   1.000
_cell.angle_alpha   90.00
_cell.angle_beta   90.00
_cell.angle_gamma   90.00
#
_symmetry.space_group_name_H-M   'P 1'
#
loop_
_entity.id
_entity.type
_entity.pdbx_description
1 polymer ?
#
loop_
_entity_poly.entity_id
_entity_poly.type
_entity_poly.pdbx_seq_one_letter_code
_entity_poly.pdbx_strand_id
1 'polypeptide(L)'
;MRTEREQALKLRLVGKSYNEITRLLEVPKSTLSGWFTGLVLPTHAQERLQKRVAEGSFRGLMKRNKNQTHLARERMRIIRNEGRDDIKFISKNELKMIGLALYWAEGYKRLIKKNGREVTYHPVSLSNSDPELIQIFLRFLREICDVADQDIDADIRIFEHMNEKELLRFWQNVTGLPQKNFRKTYYGVSKSSLGKRPFNRLPHGTIAIRVNNTKLFHRIMGWLEGLAKIGSMCNT
;
A
#
# COMPACT_ATOMS: atom_id res chain seq x y z
N MET A 1 34.94 38.69 -39.96
CA MET A 1 34.71 39.28 -38.62
C MET A 1 33.47 40.19 -38.52
N ARG A 2 33.27 41.24 -39.35
CA ARG A 2 32.06 42.09 -39.22
C ARG A 2 30.74 41.33 -39.48
N THR A 3 30.73 40.45 -40.47
CA THR A 3 29.54 39.69 -40.89
C THR A 3 29.03 38.71 -39.83
N GLU A 4 29.93 38.00 -39.16
CA GLU A 4 29.58 37.00 -38.13
C GLU A 4 29.01 37.66 -36.88
N ARG A 5 29.58 38.80 -36.47
CA ARG A 5 29.08 39.56 -35.31
C ARG A 5 27.68 40.11 -35.59
N GLU A 6 27.42 40.61 -36.80
CA GLU A 6 26.09 41.09 -37.20
C GLU A 6 25.06 39.95 -37.26
N GLN A 7 25.44 38.80 -37.82
CA GLN A 7 24.58 37.61 -37.83
C GLN A 7 24.30 37.11 -36.40
N ALA A 8 25.33 37.05 -35.54
CA ALA A 8 25.18 36.69 -34.14
C ALA A 8 24.30 37.69 -33.38
N LEU A 9 24.37 38.98 -33.70
CA LEU A 9 23.53 40.02 -33.10
C LEU A 9 22.07 39.83 -33.47
N LYS A 10 21.77 39.60 -34.75
CA LYS A 10 20.41 39.29 -35.21
C LYS A 10 19.84 38.07 -34.49
N LEU A 11 20.62 36.99 -34.39
CA LEU A 11 20.23 35.79 -33.65
C LEU A 11 20.02 36.05 -32.15
N ARG A 12 20.88 36.88 -31.55
CA ARG A 12 20.81 37.22 -30.13
C ARG A 12 19.58 38.07 -29.82
N LEU A 13 19.24 39.02 -30.68
CA LEU A 13 18.07 39.89 -30.57
C LEU A 13 16.74 39.16 -30.74
N VAL A 14 16.71 38.02 -31.44
CA VAL A 14 15.53 37.11 -31.47
C VAL A 14 15.54 36.07 -30.34
N GLY A 15 16.38 36.27 -29.33
CA GLY A 15 16.43 35.47 -28.11
C GLY A 15 17.17 34.14 -28.22
N LYS A 16 18.09 33.95 -29.18
CA LYS A 16 18.97 32.77 -29.19
C LYS A 16 20.00 32.89 -28.07
N SER A 17 20.21 31.79 -27.34
CA SER A 17 21.26 31.68 -26.33
C SER A 17 22.64 31.58 -27.00
N TYR A 18 23.71 31.90 -26.27
CA TYR A 18 25.07 31.73 -26.79
C TYR A 18 25.34 30.28 -27.24
N ASN A 19 24.80 29.29 -26.51
CA ASN A 19 24.85 27.88 -26.92
C ASN A 19 24.17 27.59 -28.27
N GLU A 20 23.11 28.32 -28.63
CA GLU A 20 22.47 28.17 -29.94
C GLU A 20 23.26 28.88 -31.03
N ILE A 21 23.77 30.08 -30.74
CA ILE A 21 24.56 30.87 -31.70
C ILE A 21 25.87 30.16 -32.02
N THR A 22 26.60 29.67 -31.02
CA THR A 22 27.82 28.87 -31.21
C THR A 22 27.55 27.61 -32.04
N ARG A 23 26.39 26.97 -31.91
CA ARG A 23 26.05 25.80 -32.73
C ARG A 23 25.70 26.14 -34.18
N LEU A 24 25.26 27.37 -34.44
CA LEU A 24 24.83 27.81 -35.78
C LEU A 24 25.95 28.49 -36.57
N LEU A 25 26.81 29.23 -35.88
CA LEU A 25 27.86 30.04 -36.49
C LEU A 25 29.27 29.58 -36.10
N GLU A 26 29.40 28.53 -35.28
CA GLU A 26 30.67 27.99 -34.77
C GLU A 26 31.55 29.01 -34.01
N VAL A 27 30.99 30.17 -33.66
CA VAL A 27 31.69 31.22 -32.90
C VAL A 27 31.84 30.82 -31.42
N PRO A 28 33.04 30.91 -30.83
CA PRO A 28 33.26 30.62 -29.41
C PRO A 28 32.40 31.48 -28.47
N LYS A 29 31.96 30.90 -27.35
CA LYS A 29 31.13 31.61 -26.36
C LYS A 29 31.85 32.80 -25.73
N SER A 30 33.17 32.70 -25.53
CA SER A 30 34.01 33.78 -25.01
C SER A 30 33.91 35.01 -25.93
N THR A 31 33.96 34.78 -27.25
CA THR A 31 33.78 35.81 -28.27
C THR A 31 32.38 36.44 -28.22
N LEU A 32 31.32 35.62 -28.13
CA LEU A 32 29.94 36.12 -28.00
C LEU A 32 29.74 36.93 -26.71
N SER A 33 30.35 36.51 -25.60
CA SER A 33 30.31 37.23 -24.33
C SER A 33 30.99 38.59 -24.46
N GLY A 34 32.18 38.64 -25.05
CA GLY A 34 32.89 39.90 -25.29
C GLY A 34 32.09 40.85 -26.19
N TRP A 35 31.46 40.36 -27.26
CA TRP A 35 30.71 41.19 -28.19
C TRP A 35 29.40 41.76 -27.66
N PHE A 36 28.73 41.03 -26.77
CA PHE A 36 27.39 41.37 -26.28
C PHE A 36 27.36 41.70 -24.79
N THR A 37 28.52 41.99 -24.20
CA THR A 37 28.59 42.57 -22.84
C THR A 37 27.83 43.90 -22.84
N GLY A 38 26.90 44.07 -21.89
CA GLY A 38 26.06 45.27 -21.78
C GLY A 38 24.92 45.39 -22.81
N LEU A 39 24.71 44.39 -23.69
CA LEU A 39 23.60 44.41 -24.64
C LEU A 39 22.26 44.22 -23.91
N VAL A 40 21.37 45.22 -24.02
CA VAL A 40 19.99 45.13 -23.53
C VAL A 40 19.15 44.39 -24.56
N LEU A 41 18.56 43.26 -24.16
CA LEU A 41 17.70 42.46 -25.03
C LEU A 41 16.26 42.97 -25.03
N PRO A 42 15.54 42.90 -26.17
CA PRO A 42 14.09 43.13 -26.21
C PRO A 42 13.33 42.14 -25.33
N THR A 43 12.16 42.55 -24.81
CA THR A 43 11.33 41.74 -23.90
C THR A 43 11.03 40.35 -24.46
N HIS A 44 10.61 40.26 -25.74
CA HIS A 44 10.31 38.97 -26.38
C HIS A 44 11.52 38.00 -26.41
N ALA A 45 12.73 38.55 -26.53
CA ALA A 45 13.97 37.78 -26.55
C ALA A 45 14.32 37.28 -25.15
N GLN A 46 14.09 38.11 -24.13
CA GLN A 46 14.25 37.74 -22.73
C GLN A 46 13.26 36.64 -22.31
N GLU A 47 11.98 36.80 -22.65
CA GLU A 47 10.92 35.83 -22.37
C GLU A 47 11.20 34.47 -23.00
N ARG A 48 11.64 34.44 -24.28
CA ARG A 48 12.02 33.20 -24.96
C ARG A 48 13.17 32.49 -24.24
N LEU A 49 14.19 33.22 -23.80
CA LEU A 49 15.33 32.66 -23.07
C LEU A 49 14.91 32.12 -21.70
N GLN A 50 14.10 32.88 -20.95
CA GLN A 50 13.57 32.46 -19.65
C GLN A 50 12.72 31.20 -19.79
N LYS A 51 11.80 31.15 -20.76
CA LYS A 51 10.98 29.97 -21.06
C LYS A 51 11.84 28.75 -21.35
N ARG A 52 12.88 28.89 -22.18
CA ARG A 52 13.80 27.79 -22.50
C ARG A 52 14.56 27.27 -21.27
N VAL A 53 15.02 28.17 -20.39
CA VAL A 53 15.69 27.79 -19.14
C VAL A 53 14.71 27.04 -18.23
N ALA A 54 13.50 27.55 -18.04
CA ALA A 54 12.45 26.91 -17.26
C ALA A 54 12.11 25.51 -17.79
N GLU A 55 11.93 25.36 -19.11
CA GLU A 55 11.70 24.05 -19.77
C GLU A 55 12.89 23.10 -19.60
N GLY A 56 14.13 23.61 -19.68
CA GLY A 56 15.35 22.85 -19.44
C GLY A 56 15.42 22.30 -18.01
N SER A 57 15.19 23.17 -17.03
CA SER A 57 15.14 22.82 -15.61
C SER A 57 14.03 21.83 -15.31
N PHE A 58 12.83 22.05 -15.87
CA PHE A 58 11.70 21.13 -15.73
C PHE A 58 12.02 19.74 -16.29
N ARG A 59 12.59 19.65 -17.50
CA ARG A 59 13.04 18.37 -18.08
C ARG A 59 14.12 17.69 -17.23
N GLY A 60 15.08 18.46 -16.71
CA GLY A 60 16.13 17.95 -15.81
C GLY A 60 15.56 17.36 -14.52
N LEU A 61 14.62 18.07 -13.90
CA LEU A 61 13.90 17.62 -12.70
C LEU A 61 13.10 16.35 -12.99
N MET A 62 12.33 16.31 -14.07
CA MET A 62 11.54 15.14 -14.47
C MET A 62 12.42 13.91 -14.70
N LYS A 63 13.58 14.08 -15.38
CA LYS A 63 14.54 12.99 -15.59
C LYS A 63 15.13 12.49 -14.27
N ARG A 64 15.54 13.40 -13.38
CA ARG A 64 16.07 13.06 -12.04
C ARG A 64 15.01 12.33 -11.22
N ASN A 65 13.78 12.83 -11.19
CA ASN A 65 12.68 12.22 -10.45
C ASN A 65 12.36 10.82 -10.98
N LYS A 66 12.29 10.63 -12.30
CA LYS A 66 12.06 9.31 -12.90
C LYS A 66 13.16 8.32 -12.52
N ASN A 67 14.42 8.73 -12.59
CA ASN A 67 15.55 7.89 -12.20
C ASN A 67 15.54 7.59 -10.69
N GLN A 68 15.23 8.57 -9.84
CA GLN A 68 15.14 8.35 -8.40
C GLN A 68 13.99 7.41 -8.03
N THR A 69 12.83 7.54 -8.68
CA THR A 69 11.72 6.60 -8.51
C THR A 69 12.11 5.18 -8.91
N HIS A 70 12.86 5.02 -10.01
CA HIS A 70 13.36 3.72 -10.44
C HIS A 70 14.34 3.13 -9.40
N LEU A 71 15.35 3.89 -8.98
CA LEU A 71 16.32 3.45 -7.97
C LEU A 71 15.66 3.16 -6.61
N ALA A 72 14.64 3.93 -6.23
CA ALA A 72 13.86 3.68 -5.02
C ALA A 72 13.07 2.37 -5.11
N ARG A 73 12.47 2.06 -6.27
CA ARG A 73 11.76 0.78 -6.50
C ARG A 73 12.71 -0.41 -6.47
N GLU A 74 13.88 -0.31 -7.09
CA GLU A 74 14.89 -1.38 -7.05
C GLU A 74 15.39 -1.63 -5.63
N ARG A 75 15.72 -0.56 -4.87
CA ARG A 75 16.09 -0.67 -3.45
C ARG A 75 14.97 -1.29 -2.62
N MET A 76 13.73 -0.84 -2.82
CA MET A 76 12.56 -1.41 -2.14
C MET A 76 12.42 -2.90 -2.43
N ARG A 77 12.62 -3.34 -3.68
CA ARG A 77 12.55 -4.76 -4.05
C ARG A 77 13.61 -5.58 -3.34
N ILE A 78 14.85 -5.09 -3.31
CA ILE A 78 15.97 -5.77 -2.64
C ILE A 78 15.67 -5.92 -1.13
N ILE A 79 15.38 -4.82 -0.45
CA ILE A 79 15.12 -4.80 1.01
C ILE A 79 13.91 -5.70 1.35
N ARG A 80 12.86 -5.69 0.53
CA ARG A 80 11.69 -6.57 0.75
C ARG A 80 12.00 -8.04 0.53
N ASN A 81 12.84 -8.36 -0.45
CA ASN A 81 13.27 -9.75 -0.68
C ASN A 81 14.13 -10.24 0.48
N GLU A 82 15.09 -9.43 0.94
CA GLU A 82 15.91 -9.72 2.12
C GLU A 82 15.03 -9.98 3.35
N GLY A 83 14.12 -9.05 3.67
CA GLY A 83 13.23 -9.20 4.83
C GLY A 83 12.23 -10.36 4.69
N ARG A 84 11.86 -10.77 3.48
CA ARG A 84 11.07 -11.99 3.26
C ARG A 84 11.89 -13.24 3.56
N ASP A 85 13.14 -13.26 3.12
CA ASP A 85 14.00 -14.42 3.22
C ASP A 85 14.57 -14.62 4.64
N ASP A 86 14.47 -13.60 5.50
CA ASP A 86 14.72 -13.67 6.96
C ASP A 86 13.74 -14.61 7.68
N ILE A 87 12.50 -14.74 7.19
CA ILE A 87 11.45 -15.57 7.80
C ILE A 87 11.28 -16.85 6.97
N LYS A 88 12.07 -17.90 7.30
CA LYS A 88 12.04 -19.18 6.57
C LYS A 88 11.04 -20.19 7.13
N PHE A 89 10.94 -20.28 8.44
CA PHE A 89 10.11 -21.26 9.14
C PHE A 89 9.48 -20.63 10.38
N ILE A 90 8.31 -21.12 10.75
CA ILE A 90 7.58 -20.71 11.95
C ILE A 90 7.26 -21.98 12.74
N SER A 91 7.80 -22.06 13.96
CA SER A 91 7.49 -23.12 14.92
C SER A 91 6.04 -23.03 15.42
N LYS A 92 5.55 -24.12 16.03
CA LYS A 92 4.20 -24.11 16.64
C LYS A 92 4.04 -23.04 17.73
N ASN A 93 5.10 -22.77 18.50
CA ASN A 93 5.07 -21.74 19.54
C ASN A 93 4.97 -20.32 18.94
N GLU A 94 5.73 -20.03 17.88
CA GLU A 94 5.63 -18.76 17.17
C GLU A 94 4.28 -18.60 16.49
N LEU A 95 3.76 -19.65 15.84
CA LEU A 95 2.42 -19.64 15.25
C LEU A 95 1.34 -19.38 16.31
N LYS A 96 1.48 -19.95 17.51
CA LYS A 96 0.58 -19.65 18.62
C LYS A 96 0.64 -18.18 19.01
N MET A 97 1.84 -17.59 19.16
CA MET A 97 1.98 -16.18 19.51
C MET A 97 1.44 -15.25 18.42
N ILE A 98 1.72 -15.55 17.15
CA ILE A 98 1.19 -14.80 16.00
C ILE A 98 -0.34 -14.88 15.97
N GLY A 99 -0.91 -16.08 16.08
CA GLY A 99 -2.36 -16.28 16.09
C GLY A 99 -3.04 -15.55 17.26
N LEU A 100 -2.41 -15.55 18.44
CA LEU A 100 -2.88 -14.76 19.58
C LEU A 100 -2.81 -13.25 19.32
N ALA A 101 -1.71 -12.75 18.75
CA ALA A 101 -1.58 -11.33 18.40
C ALA A 101 -2.61 -10.90 17.36
N LEU A 102 -2.86 -11.73 16.34
CA LEU A 102 -3.91 -11.51 15.35
C LEU A 102 -5.30 -11.48 15.99
N TYR A 103 -5.61 -12.44 16.87
CA TYR A 103 -6.88 -12.45 17.58
C TYR A 103 -7.01 -11.27 18.57
N TRP A 104 -5.90 -10.83 19.16
CA TRP A 104 -5.87 -9.62 19.97
C TRP A 104 -6.21 -8.38 19.13
N ALA A 105 -5.61 -8.23 17.96
CA ALA A 105 -5.82 -7.06 17.09
C ALA A 105 -7.20 -7.07 16.41
N GLU A 106 -7.55 -8.18 15.76
CA GLU A 106 -8.67 -8.29 14.81
C GLU A 106 -9.81 -9.19 15.30
N GLY A 107 -9.57 -9.98 16.36
CA GLY A 107 -10.56 -10.92 16.90
C GLY A 107 -11.67 -10.24 17.70
N TYR A 108 -12.87 -10.78 17.59
CA TYR A 108 -14.02 -10.36 18.38
C TYR A 108 -13.93 -10.91 19.81
N LYS A 109 -13.63 -10.04 20.78
CA LYS A 109 -13.38 -10.42 22.17
C LYS A 109 -14.54 -10.11 23.13
N ARG A 110 -15.57 -9.40 22.65
CA ARG A 110 -16.68 -8.98 23.50
C ARG A 110 -17.62 -10.16 23.74
N LEU A 111 -17.97 -10.37 25.00
CA LEU A 111 -18.98 -11.34 25.38
C LEU A 111 -20.31 -10.92 24.76
N ILE A 112 -20.96 -11.88 24.10
CA ILE A 112 -22.26 -11.66 23.47
C ILE A 112 -23.30 -11.39 24.58
N LYS A 113 -24.06 -10.30 24.42
CA LYS A 113 -25.18 -9.96 25.30
C LYS A 113 -26.49 -9.98 24.52
N LYS A 114 -27.52 -10.59 25.09
CA LYS A 114 -28.90 -10.60 24.57
C LYS A 114 -29.84 -10.10 25.66
N ASN A 115 -30.65 -9.09 25.35
CA ASN A 115 -31.58 -8.46 26.31
C ASN A 115 -30.88 -8.01 27.61
N GLY A 116 -29.69 -7.40 27.49
CA GLY A 116 -28.92 -6.91 28.65
C GLY A 116 -28.18 -7.99 29.45
N ARG A 117 -28.37 -9.28 29.14
CA ARG A 117 -27.72 -10.40 29.83
C ARG A 117 -26.66 -11.06 28.95
N GLU A 118 -25.56 -11.46 29.55
CA GLU A 118 -24.54 -12.25 28.85
C GLU A 118 -25.12 -13.62 28.50
N VAL A 119 -24.89 -14.07 27.26
CA VAL A 119 -25.23 -15.42 26.84
C VAL A 119 -24.05 -16.34 27.07
N THR A 120 -24.32 -17.63 27.28
CA THR A 120 -23.28 -18.65 27.52
C THR A 120 -22.49 -19.03 26.27
N TYR A 121 -22.93 -18.57 25.09
CA TYR A 121 -22.35 -18.94 23.81
C TYR A 121 -21.51 -17.80 23.22
N HIS A 122 -20.21 -18.06 23.03
CA HIS A 122 -19.26 -17.11 22.46
C HIS A 122 -18.41 -17.79 21.38
N PRO A 123 -18.49 -17.39 20.11
CA PRO A 123 -17.67 -17.94 19.06
C PRO A 123 -16.28 -17.29 19.04
N VAL A 124 -15.29 -18.03 18.56
CA VAL A 124 -14.03 -17.44 18.11
C VAL A 124 -14.29 -16.84 16.74
N SER A 125 -14.10 -15.53 16.56
CA SER A 125 -14.26 -14.92 15.24
C SER A 125 -13.27 -13.80 14.96
N LEU A 126 -12.84 -13.73 13.70
CA LEU A 126 -11.93 -12.72 13.17
C LEU A 126 -12.41 -12.33 11.79
N SER A 127 -12.39 -11.03 11.48
CA SER A 127 -12.82 -10.52 10.18
C SER A 127 -11.76 -9.61 9.58
N ASN A 128 -11.38 -9.86 8.32
CA ASN A 128 -10.37 -9.07 7.63
C ASN A 128 -10.55 -9.12 6.11
N SER A 129 -9.87 -8.23 5.37
CA SER A 129 -9.82 -8.23 3.91
C SER A 129 -8.51 -8.78 3.33
N ASP A 130 -7.47 -8.91 4.15
CA ASP A 130 -6.15 -9.40 3.76
C ASP A 130 -6.16 -10.95 3.67
N PRO A 131 -5.94 -11.53 2.48
CA PRO A 131 -5.96 -13.00 2.29
C PRO A 131 -4.90 -13.73 3.09
N GLU A 132 -3.67 -13.22 3.12
CA GLU A 132 -2.53 -13.81 3.80
C GLU A 132 -2.73 -13.83 5.32
N LEU A 133 -3.31 -12.77 5.89
CA LEU A 133 -3.69 -12.73 7.31
C LEU A 133 -4.72 -13.81 7.65
N ILE A 134 -5.74 -13.98 6.80
CA ILE A 134 -6.78 -15.01 7.00
C ILE A 134 -6.17 -16.41 6.94
N GLN A 135 -5.23 -16.66 6.03
CA GLN A 135 -4.53 -17.94 5.95
C GLN A 135 -3.74 -18.26 7.23
N ILE A 136 -3.01 -17.29 7.78
CA ILE A 136 -2.28 -17.47 9.04
C ILE A 136 -3.25 -17.76 10.19
N PHE A 137 -4.39 -17.05 10.25
CA PHE A 137 -5.39 -17.30 11.28
C PHE A 137 -6.03 -18.68 11.17
N LEU A 138 -6.36 -19.14 9.95
CA LEU A 138 -6.84 -20.50 9.73
C LEU A 138 -5.80 -21.55 10.12
N ARG A 139 -4.52 -21.30 9.80
CA ARG A 139 -3.41 -22.17 10.21
C ARG A 139 -3.30 -22.25 11.74
N PHE A 140 -3.45 -21.13 12.45
CA PHE A 140 -3.53 -21.12 13.92
C PHE A 140 -4.71 -21.95 14.44
N LEU A 141 -5.91 -21.78 13.87
CA LEU A 141 -7.08 -22.56 14.25
C LEU A 141 -6.87 -24.07 14.06
N ARG A 142 -6.31 -24.47 12.91
CA ARG A 142 -6.07 -25.88 12.57
C ARG A 142 -4.95 -26.48 13.40
N GLU A 143 -3.77 -25.87 13.44
CA GLU A 143 -2.56 -26.49 14.00
C GLU A 143 -2.39 -26.30 15.51
N ILE A 144 -2.92 -25.20 16.07
CA ILE A 144 -2.74 -24.85 17.50
C ILE A 144 -4.01 -25.08 18.29
N CYS A 145 -5.16 -24.74 17.70
CA CYS A 145 -6.46 -24.90 18.35
C CYS A 145 -7.15 -26.24 18.03
N ASP A 146 -6.58 -27.04 17.12
CA ASP A 146 -7.09 -28.34 16.70
C ASP A 146 -8.54 -28.28 16.19
N VAL A 147 -8.85 -27.22 15.43
CA VAL A 147 -10.17 -27.02 14.84
C VAL A 147 -10.18 -27.64 13.45
N ALA A 148 -11.11 -28.57 13.22
CA ALA A 148 -11.31 -29.18 11.93
C ALA A 148 -12.11 -28.26 10.98
N ASP A 149 -11.89 -28.40 9.67
CA ASP A 149 -12.50 -27.52 8.67
C ASP A 149 -14.03 -27.52 8.73
N GLN A 150 -14.69 -28.63 9.09
CA GLN A 150 -16.15 -28.67 9.22
C GLN A 150 -16.72 -27.75 10.32
N ASP A 151 -15.89 -27.33 11.28
CA ASP A 151 -16.28 -26.47 12.40
C ASP A 151 -15.95 -24.99 12.14
N ILE A 152 -15.37 -24.68 10.97
CA ILE A 152 -14.97 -23.33 10.56
C ILE A 152 -15.99 -22.77 9.57
N ASP A 153 -16.83 -21.85 10.05
CA ASP A 153 -17.74 -21.11 9.19
C ASP A 153 -17.06 -19.86 8.59
N ALA A 154 -17.46 -19.49 7.38
CA ALA A 154 -17.06 -18.28 6.69
C ALA A 154 -18.28 -17.45 6.27
N ASP A 155 -18.26 -16.16 6.59
CA ASP A 155 -19.26 -15.19 6.11
C ASP A 155 -18.53 -14.11 5.29
N ILE A 156 -18.94 -13.87 4.04
CA ILE A 156 -18.31 -12.85 3.19
C ILE A 156 -19.15 -11.58 3.23
N ARG A 157 -18.51 -10.42 3.28
CA ARG A 157 -19.16 -9.11 3.07
C ARG A 157 -18.59 -8.44 1.84
N ILE A 158 -19.47 -8.11 0.90
CA ILE A 158 -19.15 -7.55 -0.41
C ILE A 158 -19.96 -6.27 -0.67
N PHE A 159 -19.60 -5.55 -1.72
CA PHE A 159 -20.35 -4.38 -2.18
C PHE A 159 -21.27 -4.75 -3.34
N GLU A 160 -22.35 -3.98 -3.54
CA GLU A 160 -23.38 -4.27 -4.56
C GLU A 160 -22.84 -4.39 -5.99
N HIS A 161 -21.76 -3.69 -6.32
CA HIS A 161 -21.14 -3.72 -7.65
C HIS A 161 -20.22 -4.94 -7.86
N MET A 162 -20.01 -5.79 -6.85
CA MET A 162 -19.09 -6.92 -6.93
C MET A 162 -19.80 -8.21 -7.33
N ASN A 163 -19.08 -9.08 -8.04
CA ASN A 163 -19.58 -10.40 -8.41
C ASN A 163 -19.42 -11.39 -7.25
N GLU A 164 -20.53 -11.72 -6.58
CA GLU A 164 -20.56 -12.67 -5.48
C GLU A 164 -19.91 -14.01 -5.82
N LYS A 165 -20.18 -14.58 -7.00
CA LYS A 165 -19.65 -15.90 -7.40
C LYS A 165 -18.14 -15.89 -7.59
N GLU A 166 -17.58 -14.78 -8.09
CA GLU A 166 -16.13 -14.61 -8.20
C GLU A 166 -15.48 -14.47 -6.83
N LEU A 167 -16.07 -13.67 -5.94
CA LEU A 167 -15.54 -13.49 -4.60
C LEU A 167 -15.64 -14.74 -3.73
N LEU A 168 -16.73 -15.49 -3.87
CA LEU A 168 -16.87 -16.78 -3.21
C LEU A 168 -15.81 -17.78 -3.68
N ARG A 169 -15.51 -17.84 -4.99
CA ARG A 169 -14.42 -18.68 -5.52
C ARG A 169 -13.05 -18.21 -5.04
N PHE A 170 -12.81 -16.91 -5.04
CA PHE A 170 -11.58 -16.32 -4.51
C PHE A 170 -11.35 -16.75 -3.06
N TRP A 171 -12.35 -16.56 -2.19
CA TRP A 171 -12.22 -16.90 -0.78
C TRP A 171 -12.16 -18.41 -0.52
N GLN A 172 -12.84 -19.25 -1.31
CA GLN A 172 -12.63 -20.70 -1.27
C GLN A 172 -11.17 -21.07 -1.56
N ASN A 173 -10.57 -20.48 -2.59
CA ASN A 173 -9.17 -20.73 -2.94
C ASN A 173 -8.20 -20.24 -1.85
N VAL A 174 -8.46 -19.07 -1.27
CA VAL A 174 -7.62 -18.52 -0.18
C VAL A 174 -7.69 -19.37 1.07
N THR A 175 -8.89 -19.81 1.46
CA THR A 175 -9.12 -20.48 2.75
C THR A 175 -8.94 -21.99 2.71
N GLY A 176 -9.12 -22.59 1.52
CA GLY A 176 -9.23 -24.05 1.35
C GLY A 176 -10.52 -24.64 1.91
N LEU A 177 -11.46 -23.82 2.38
CA LEU A 177 -12.73 -24.31 2.94
C LEU A 177 -13.69 -24.72 1.82
N PRO A 178 -14.46 -25.82 1.97
CA PRO A 178 -15.45 -26.19 0.98
C PRO A 178 -16.64 -25.23 1.01
N GLN A 179 -17.38 -25.14 -0.11
CA GLN A 179 -18.50 -24.21 -0.26
C GLN A 179 -19.54 -24.27 0.86
N LYS A 180 -19.78 -25.45 1.45
CA LYS A 180 -20.74 -25.65 2.56
C LYS A 180 -20.43 -24.81 3.82
N ASN A 181 -19.16 -24.41 3.99
CA ASN A 181 -18.71 -23.60 5.11
C ASN A 181 -19.02 -22.11 4.91
N PHE A 182 -19.29 -21.69 3.68
CA PHE A 182 -19.66 -20.32 3.35
C PHE A 182 -21.16 -20.14 3.54
N ARG A 183 -21.57 -19.50 4.65
CA ARG A 183 -22.98 -19.46 5.05
C ARG A 183 -23.73 -18.28 4.46
N LYS A 184 -23.21 -17.07 4.66
CA LYS A 184 -23.91 -15.83 4.28
C LYS A 184 -22.98 -14.89 3.53
N THR A 185 -23.48 -14.38 2.42
CA THR A 185 -22.93 -13.20 1.75
C THR A 185 -23.72 -11.98 2.17
N TYR A 186 -23.03 -10.99 2.74
CA TYR A 186 -23.61 -9.73 3.16
C TYR A 186 -23.27 -8.63 2.17
N TYR A 187 -24.29 -7.92 1.72
CA TYR A 187 -24.14 -6.72 0.91
C TYR A 187 -24.10 -5.51 1.85
N GLY A 188 -23.01 -4.76 1.86
CA GLY A 188 -22.85 -3.66 2.81
C GLY A 188 -21.97 -2.53 2.30
N VAL A 189 -22.57 -1.33 2.17
CA VAL A 189 -21.81 -0.08 2.11
C VAL A 189 -21.55 0.39 3.54
N SER A 190 -20.30 0.73 3.85
CA SER A 190 -19.95 1.26 5.16
C SER A 190 -20.71 2.57 5.40
N LYS A 191 -21.72 2.57 6.27
CA LYS A 191 -22.48 3.78 6.64
C LYS A 191 -21.54 4.90 7.10
N SER A 192 -20.47 4.54 7.83
CA SER A 192 -19.42 5.46 8.29
C SER A 192 -18.53 6.02 7.18
N SER A 193 -18.50 5.44 5.98
CA SER A 193 -17.74 6.01 4.86
C SER A 193 -18.52 7.05 4.09
N LEU A 194 -19.85 7.17 4.30
CA LEU A 194 -20.74 8.10 3.59
C LEU A 194 -20.52 8.11 2.06
N GLY A 195 -20.14 6.96 1.47
CA GLY A 195 -19.79 6.87 0.05
C GLY A 195 -18.51 7.61 -0.39
N LYS A 196 -17.76 8.25 0.52
CA LYS A 196 -16.56 9.07 0.21
C LYS A 196 -15.28 8.27 -0.03
N ARG A 197 -15.29 6.97 0.24
CA ARG A 197 -14.11 6.11 0.05
C ARG A 197 -14.09 5.54 -1.37
N PRO A 198 -12.91 5.38 -1.98
CA PRO A 198 -12.80 4.74 -3.29
C PRO A 198 -13.47 3.37 -3.31
N PHE A 199 -14.25 3.10 -4.35
CA PHE A 199 -15.04 1.86 -4.49
C PHE A 199 -14.17 0.60 -4.55
N ASN A 200 -12.93 0.72 -5.05
CA ASN A 200 -12.00 -0.37 -5.29
C ASN A 200 -11.07 -0.70 -4.11
N ARG A 201 -11.27 -0.08 -2.93
CA ARG A 201 -10.34 -0.24 -1.80
C ARG A 201 -10.30 -1.66 -1.25
N LEU A 202 -11.39 -2.40 -1.37
CA LEU A 202 -11.52 -3.78 -0.89
C LEU A 202 -11.95 -4.66 -2.08
N PRO A 203 -11.05 -4.94 -3.03
CA PRO A 203 -11.39 -5.61 -4.28
C PRO A 203 -12.02 -7.01 -4.06
N HIS A 204 -11.75 -7.62 -2.90
CA HIS A 204 -12.30 -8.92 -2.50
C HIS A 204 -13.32 -8.86 -1.36
N GLY A 205 -13.77 -7.65 -0.99
CA GLY A 205 -14.59 -7.45 0.21
C GLY A 205 -13.82 -7.82 1.48
N THR A 206 -14.55 -8.32 2.47
CA THR A 206 -13.99 -8.87 3.72
C THR A 206 -14.59 -10.23 3.98
N ILE A 207 -13.84 -11.11 4.63
CA ILE A 207 -14.33 -12.39 5.15
C ILE A 207 -14.34 -12.35 6.68
N ALA A 208 -15.31 -13.02 7.29
CA ALA A 208 -15.33 -13.31 8.71
C ALA A 208 -15.23 -14.82 8.91
N ILE A 209 -14.15 -15.26 9.55
CA ILE A 209 -13.96 -16.65 9.97
C ILE A 209 -14.58 -16.80 11.36
N ARG A 210 -15.33 -17.88 11.57
CA ARG A 210 -16.05 -18.14 12.82
C ARG A 210 -15.95 -19.61 13.21
N VAL A 211 -15.62 -19.88 14.47
CA VAL A 211 -15.67 -21.21 15.08
C VAL A 211 -16.62 -21.14 16.26
N ASN A 212 -17.68 -21.94 16.21
CA ASN A 212 -18.77 -21.94 17.18
C ASN A 212 -18.42 -22.78 18.43
N ASN A 213 -17.36 -22.39 19.15
CA ASN A 213 -16.82 -23.15 20.29
C ASN A 213 -16.47 -22.23 21.48
N THR A 214 -17.37 -22.14 22.47
CA THR A 214 -17.19 -21.29 23.66
C THR A 214 -15.99 -21.70 24.51
N LYS A 215 -15.70 -23.00 24.63
CA LYS A 215 -14.53 -23.48 25.40
C LYS A 215 -13.25 -22.97 24.77
N LEU A 216 -13.14 -23.03 23.45
CA LEU A 216 -12.00 -22.50 22.72
C LEU A 216 -11.90 -20.97 22.85
N PHE A 217 -13.02 -20.25 22.76
CA PHE A 217 -13.05 -18.81 22.98
C PHE A 217 -12.44 -18.44 24.34
N HIS A 218 -12.90 -19.04 25.44
CA HIS A 218 -12.34 -18.75 26.76
C HIS A 218 -10.89 -19.20 26.91
N ARG A 219 -10.49 -20.31 26.27
CA ARG A 219 -9.09 -20.75 26.25
C ARG A 219 -8.19 -19.70 25.58
N ILE A 220 -8.62 -19.15 24.46
CA ILE A 220 -7.91 -18.06 23.77
C ILE A 220 -7.87 -16.81 24.64
N MET A 221 -9.00 -16.40 25.25
CA MET A 221 -9.04 -15.25 26.16
C MET A 221 -8.06 -15.42 27.33
N GLY A 222 -8.00 -16.60 27.97
CA GLY A 222 -7.04 -16.88 29.03
C GLY A 222 -5.58 -16.84 28.55
N TRP A 223 -5.29 -17.26 27.31
CA TRP A 223 -3.97 -17.07 26.71
C TRP A 223 -3.63 -15.59 26.52
N LEU A 224 -4.59 -14.75 26.10
CA LEU A 224 -4.38 -13.31 25.99
C LEU A 224 -4.13 -12.67 27.36
N GLU A 225 -4.88 -13.06 28.38
CA GLU A 225 -4.64 -12.59 29.77
C GLU A 225 -3.23 -12.96 30.26
N GLY A 226 -2.77 -14.17 29.97
CA GLY A 226 -1.40 -14.58 30.25
C GLY A 226 -0.36 -13.70 29.54
N LEU A 227 -0.57 -13.40 28.26
CA LEU A 227 0.30 -12.51 27.49
C LEU A 227 0.26 -11.07 28.02
N ALA A 228 -0.91 -10.59 28.44
CA ALA A 228 -1.09 -9.25 29.02
C ALA A 228 -0.24 -9.06 30.29
N LYS A 229 -0.20 -10.09 31.15
CA LYS A 229 0.55 -10.06 32.41
C LYS A 229 2.06 -9.88 32.18
N ILE A 230 2.61 -10.47 31.12
CA ILE A 230 4.03 -10.30 30.77
C ILE A 230 4.32 -8.84 30.42
N GLY A 231 3.44 -8.19 29.65
CA GLY A 231 3.58 -6.77 29.31
C GLY A 231 3.55 -5.83 30.53
N SER A 232 2.81 -6.19 31.57
CA SER A 232 2.78 -5.43 32.83
C SER A 232 4.01 -5.62 33.73
N MET A 233 4.86 -6.62 33.47
CA MET A 233 6.04 -6.94 34.28
C MET A 233 7.30 -6.11 33.94
N CYS A 234 7.22 -5.16 33.00
CA CYS A 234 8.34 -4.27 32.67
C CYS A 234 8.39 -2.97 33.51
N ASN A 235 7.78 -2.95 34.70
CA ASN A 235 7.83 -1.83 35.66
C ASN A 235 8.57 -2.21 36.96
N THR A 236 9.73 -2.85 36.84
CA THR A 236 10.71 -3.10 37.92
C THR A 236 12.10 -3.06 37.33
#